data_AF-X5P058-F1
#
_entry.id   AF-X5P058-F1
#
_cell.length_a   1.000
_cell.length_b   1.000
_cell.length_c   1.000
_cell.angle_alpha   90.00
_cell.angle_beta   90.00
_cell.angle_gamma   90.00
#
_symmetry.space_group_name_H-M   'P 1'
#
loop_
_entity.id
_entity.type
_entity.pdbx_description
1 polymer ?
#
loop_
_entity_poly.entity_id
_entity_poly.type
_entity_poly.pdbx_seq_one_letter_code
_entity_poly.pdbx_strand_id
1 'polypeptide(L)'
;MLEKRRELMRQGVPRKTFWITVVRQSSGEGHAMLSVNTTAGDFILDNLEPKVLLWSDTGYTYLKRQSRSNSGHWEAIESQQNILVSGTK
;
A
#
# COMPACT_ATOMS: atom_id res chain seq x y z
N MET A 1 6.28 -9.93 -3.49
CA MET A 1 6.34 -9.17 -2.22
C MET A 1 7.51 -9.59 -1.34
N LEU A 2 7.54 -10.81 -0.78
CA LEU A 2 8.58 -11.25 0.16
C LEU A 2 10.01 -11.25 -0.43
N GLU A 3 10.15 -11.66 -1.69
CA GLU A 3 11.45 -11.67 -2.36
C GLU A 3 12.01 -10.27 -2.61
N LYS A 4 11.18 -9.35 -3.13
CA LYS A 4 11.56 -7.93 -3.31
C LYS A 4 12.00 -7.29 -1.98
N ARG A 5 11.27 -7.58 -0.89
CA ARG A 5 11.64 -7.15 0.47
C ARG A 5 13.00 -7.71 0.89
N ARG A 6 13.23 -9.01 0.70
CA ARG A 6 14.50 -9.65 1.05
C ARG A 6 15.65 -9.02 0.28
N GLU A 7 15.47 -8.75 -1.01
CA GLU A 7 16.50 -8.13 -1.83
C GLU A 7 16.87 -6.74 -1.35
N LEU A 8 15.89 -5.88 -1.10
CA LEU A 8 16.15 -4.53 -0.61
C LEU A 8 16.79 -4.54 0.78
N MET A 9 16.43 -5.50 1.63
CA MET A 9 17.11 -5.71 2.91
C MET A 9 18.58 -6.13 2.73
N ARG A 10 18.90 -6.96 1.72
CA ARG A 10 20.30 -7.29 1.38
C ARG A 10 21.09 -6.06 0.92
N GLN A 11 20.42 -5.11 0.29
CA GLN A 11 21.00 -3.85 -0.15
C GLN A 11 21.07 -2.78 0.97
N GLY A 12 20.71 -3.12 2.20
CA GLY A 12 20.85 -2.24 3.37
C GLY A 12 19.60 -1.43 3.72
N VAL A 13 18.47 -1.61 3.02
CA VAL A 13 17.22 -0.94 3.37
C VAL A 13 16.70 -1.49 4.72
N PRO A 14 16.50 -0.65 5.75
CA PRO A 14 16.11 -1.13 7.07
C PRO A 14 14.74 -1.83 7.07
N ARG A 15 14.61 -2.96 7.78
CA ARG A 15 13.36 -3.74 7.81
C ARG A 15 12.11 -2.93 8.20
N LYS A 16 12.29 -1.88 9.00
CA LYS A 16 11.22 -0.98 9.51
C LYS A 16 10.64 -0.02 8.46
N THR A 17 11.28 0.13 7.31
CA THR A 17 10.76 0.99 6.24
C THR A 17 9.71 0.28 5.40
N PHE A 18 9.56 -1.04 5.56
CA PHE A 18 8.61 -1.86 4.80
C PHE A 18 7.31 -2.07 5.58
N TRP A 19 6.18 -1.94 4.89
CA TRP A 19 4.88 -2.38 5.39
C TRP A 19 3.99 -2.85 4.24
N ILE A 20 2.89 -3.51 4.59
CA ILE A 20 1.88 -3.94 3.64
C ILE A 20 0.79 -2.87 3.51
N THR A 21 0.39 -2.60 2.27
CA THR A 21 -0.72 -1.73 1.92
C THR A 21 -1.71 -2.51 1.09
N VAL A 22 -3.01 -2.30 1.31
CA VAL A 22 -4.08 -2.89 0.50
C VAL A 22 -4.75 -1.79 -0.31
N VAL A 23 -4.84 -2.01 -1.61
CA VAL A 23 -5.53 -1.13 -2.57
C VAL A 23 -6.73 -1.82 -3.19
N ARG A 24 -7.63 -1.06 -3.79
CA ARG A 24 -8.64 -1.55 -4.72
C ARG A 24 -8.08 -1.47 -6.14
N GLN A 25 -8.05 -2.60 -6.83
CA GLN A 25 -7.72 -2.65 -8.26
C GLN A 25 -8.89 -2.14 -9.11
N SER A 26 -8.64 -1.90 -10.40
CA SER A 26 -9.68 -1.55 -11.38
C SER A 26 -10.78 -2.62 -11.50
N SER A 27 -10.47 -3.88 -11.20
CA SER A 27 -11.43 -4.99 -11.12
C SER A 27 -12.37 -4.90 -9.91
N GLY A 28 -12.09 -4.04 -8.93
CA GLY A 28 -12.79 -3.96 -7.65
C GLY A 28 -12.22 -4.86 -6.55
N GLU A 29 -11.28 -5.76 -6.87
CA GLU A 29 -10.63 -6.64 -5.90
C GLU A 29 -9.62 -5.90 -5.00
N GLY A 30 -9.50 -6.35 -3.76
CA GLY A 30 -8.45 -5.88 -2.85
C GLY A 30 -7.10 -6.52 -3.17
N HIS A 31 -6.06 -5.71 -3.36
CA HIS A 31 -4.71 -6.18 -3.68
C HIS A 31 -3.70 -5.73 -2.64
N ALA A 32 -2.98 -6.70 -2.05
CA ALA A 32 -1.97 -6.46 -1.04
C ALA A 32 -0.60 -6.24 -1.69
N MET A 33 0.03 -5.11 -1.38
CA MET A 33 1.31 -4.71 -1.92
C MET A 33 2.31 -4.23 -0.87
N LEU A 34 3.58 -4.20 -1.25
CA LEU A 34 4.67 -3.75 -0.41
C LEU A 34 4.88 -2.25 -0.62
N SER A 35 4.89 -1.51 0.47
CA SER A 35 5.27 -0.09 0.47
C SER A 35 6.61 0.08 1.18
N VAL A 36 7.40 1.05 0.72
CA VAL A 36 8.69 1.41 1.31
C VAL A 36 8.69 2.89 1.65
N ASN A 37 8.91 3.21 2.92
CA ASN A 37 9.19 4.57 3.36
C ASN A 37 10.61 4.97 3.03
N THR A 38 10.74 6.12 2.40
CA THR A 38 12.02 6.78 2.18
C THR A 38 11.91 8.25 2.59
N THR A 39 13.05 8.94 2.64
CA THR A 39 13.07 10.40 2.84
C THR A 39 12.42 11.16 1.68
N ALA A 40 12.32 10.56 0.50
CA ALA A 40 11.67 11.13 -0.68
C ALA A 40 10.15 10.84 -0.75
N GLY A 41 9.63 10.01 0.16
CA GLY A 41 8.22 9.61 0.19
C GLY A 41 8.01 8.11 0.28
N ASP A 42 6.73 7.72 0.22
CA ASP A 42 6.31 6.31 0.20
C ASP A 42 6.28 5.80 -1.23
N PHE A 43 7.07 4.77 -1.51
CA PHE A 43 7.10 4.10 -2.81
C PHE A 43 6.33 2.79 -2.77
N ILE A 44 5.68 2.47 -3.89
CA ILE A 44 4.92 1.23 -4.09
C ILE A 44 5.74 0.25 -4.90
N LEU A 45 5.89 -0.95 -4.34
CA LEU A 45 6.53 -2.09 -4.98
C LEU A 45 5.47 -3.15 -5.22
N ASP A 46 4.74 -2.97 -6.32
CA ASP A 46 3.77 -3.97 -6.77
C ASP A 46 4.50 -5.15 -7.44
N ASN A 47 3.91 -6.33 -7.37
CA ASN A 47 4.29 -7.48 -8.17
C ASN A 47 3.68 -7.42 -9.59
N LEU A 48 2.56 -6.73 -9.78
CA LEU A 48 1.86 -6.60 -11.08
C LEU A 48 2.38 -5.45 -11.94
N GLU A 49 2.81 -4.35 -11.30
CA GLU A 49 3.45 -3.21 -11.96
C GLU A 49 4.97 -3.28 -11.74
N PRO A 50 5.79 -3.41 -12.80
CA PRO A 50 7.24 -3.44 -12.66
C PRO A 50 7.84 -2.09 -12.24
N LYS A 51 7.17 -0.96 -12.51
CA LYS A 51 7.63 0.36 -12.11
C LYS A 51 7.50 0.55 -10.60
N VAL A 52 8.53 1.15 -10.01
CA VAL A 52 8.46 1.68 -8.64
C VAL A 52 7.92 3.10 -8.72
N LEU A 53 6.72 3.30 -8.21
CA LEU A 53 6.00 4.58 -8.29
C LEU A 53 5.83 5.18 -6.89
N LEU A 54 5.78 6.50 -6.81
CA LEU A 54 5.33 7.18 -5.60
C LEU A 54 3.88 6.80 -5.32
N TRP A 55 3.51 6.78 -4.05
CA TRP A 55 2.13 6.54 -3.61
C TRP A 55 1.12 7.41 -4.36
N SER A 56 1.43 8.69 -4.56
CA SER A 56 0.58 9.65 -5.28
C SER A 56 0.42 9.34 -6.77
N ASP A 57 1.32 8.57 -7.35
CA ASP A 57 1.47 8.44 -8.80
C ASP A 57 0.93 7.11 -9.34
N THR A 58 0.48 6.22 -8.44
CA THR A 58 -0.03 4.89 -8.83
C THR A 58 -1.42 4.91 -9.43
N GLY A 59 -2.24 5.91 -9.09
CA GLY A 59 -3.65 5.95 -9.43
C GLY A 59 -4.52 4.90 -8.70
N TYR A 60 -3.97 4.18 -7.71
CA TYR A 60 -4.74 3.22 -6.93
C TYR A 60 -5.64 3.90 -5.87
N THR A 61 -6.75 3.25 -5.55
CA THR A 61 -7.54 3.60 -4.36
C THR A 61 -7.02 2.84 -3.16
N TYR A 62 -6.51 3.56 -2.16
CA TYR A 62 -5.87 2.98 -0.98
C TYR A 62 -6.86 2.71 0.15
N LEU A 63 -7.04 1.43 0.50
CA LEU A 63 -8.05 1.01 1.47
C LEU A 63 -7.51 1.04 2.90
N LYS A 64 -6.38 0.36 3.13
CA LYS A 64 -5.76 0.24 4.45
C LYS A 64 -4.28 -0.03 4.34
N ARG A 65 -3.53 0.30 5.38
CA ARG A 65 -2.11 -0.06 5.51
C ARG A 65 -1.84 -0.66 6.87
N GLN A 66 -0.79 -1.45 6.95
CA GLN A 66 -0.21 -1.86 8.22
C GLN A 66 0.39 -0.65 8.92
N SER A 67 0.23 -0.56 10.25
CA SER A 67 0.74 0.56 11.03
C SER A 67 2.27 0.60 10.99
N ARG A 68 2.82 1.81 10.89
CA ARG A 68 4.27 2.05 10.85
C ARG A 68 4.95 1.71 12.18
N SER A 69 4.24 1.80 13.29
CA SER A 69 4.77 1.52 14.64
C SER A 69 4.51 0.08 15.09
N ASN A 70 3.46 -0.58 14.56
CA ASN A 70 3.09 -1.93 14.95
C ASN A 70 2.54 -2.75 13.79
N SER A 71 3.31 -3.75 13.35
CA SER A 71 2.93 -4.63 12.24
C SER A 71 1.68 -5.49 12.50
N GLY A 72 1.24 -5.63 13.75
CA GLY A 72 -0.02 -6.32 14.08
C GLY A 72 -1.28 -5.47 13.83
N HIS A 73 -1.13 -4.16 13.68
CA HIS A 73 -2.26 -3.23 13.53
C HIS A 73 -2.41 -2.75 12.09
N TRP A 74 -3.66 -2.50 11.70
CA TRP A 74 -4.04 -1.95 10.42
C TRP A 74 -4.73 -0.62 10.60
N GLU A 75 -4.32 0.36 9.81
CA GLU A 75 -4.90 1.71 9.72
C GLU A 75 -5.73 1.78 8.42
N ALA A 76 -7.00 2.16 8.53
CA ALA A 76 -7.80 2.50 7.37
C ALA A 76 -7.31 3.82 6.75
N ILE A 77 -7.29 3.90 5.43
CA ILE A 77 -6.87 5.09 4.68
C ILE A 77 -8.09 5.70 4.03
N GLU A 78 -8.80 4.91 3.23
CA GLU A 78 -10.16 5.23 2.84
C GLU A 78 -11.09 4.81 3.99
N SER A 79 -11.78 5.80 4.56
CA SER A 79 -12.89 5.55 5.47
C SER A 79 -13.99 4.80 4.71
N GLN A 80 -14.52 3.70 5.27
CA GLN A 80 -15.69 2.99 4.70
C GLN A 80 -16.96 3.87 4.64
N GLN A 81 -16.89 5.16 4.96
CA GLN A 81 -18.01 6.12 4.90
C GLN A 81 -18.37 6.58 3.48
N ASN A 82 -17.75 6.03 2.42
CA ASN A 82 -18.25 6.24 1.05
C ASN A 82 -19.36 5.25 0.64
N ILE A 83 -19.96 4.56 1.62
CA ILE A 83 -21.20 3.81 1.46
C ILE A 83 -22.30 4.67 2.09
N LEU A 84 -23.38 4.94 1.33
CA LEU A 84 -24.54 5.85 1.59
C LEU A 84 -24.24 7.30 1.14
N VAL A 85 -24.85 7.90 0.10
CA VAL A 85 -26.27 7.91 -0.30
C VAL A 85 -26.37 8.16 -1.82
N SER A 86 -26.95 7.23 -2.58
CA SER A 86 -27.63 7.56 -3.84
C SER A 86 -28.77 6.56 -4.03
N GLY A 87 -30.00 7.06 -3.91
CA GLY A 87 -31.20 6.25 -3.99
C GLY A 87 -32.42 6.97 -3.45
N THR A 88 -32.60 8.25 -3.81
CA THR A 88 -33.92 8.89 -3.77
C THR A 88 -34.72 8.42 -4.99
N LYS A 89 -35.73 7.59 -4.77
CA LYS A 89 -37.05 7.79 -5.36
C LYS A 89 -38.11 6.97 -4.64
#